data_AF-A0A4Q2Z1K6-F1
#
_entry.id   AF-A0A4Q2Z1K6-F1
#
_cell.length_a   1.000
_cell.length_b   1.000
_cell.length_c   1.000
_cell.angle_alpha   90.00
_cell.angle_beta   90.00
_cell.angle_gamma   90.00
#
_symmetry.space_group_name_H-M   'P 1'
#
loop_
_entity.id
_entity.type
_entity.pdbx_description
1 polymer ?
#
loop_
_entity_poly.entity_id
_entity_poly.type
_entity_poly.pdbx_seq_one_letter_code
_entity_poly.pdbx_strand_id
1 'polypeptide(L)'
;MPVGLRFFHDAAVESTFSDRLSKLEDRIGWLPKPKMPVDDRIHRLGLGVLALKETEYLGHAGSGDVQQRLTSLCESLLTLVEARYPRDAKAVTPPERVRALRYRIRRRLLDVEKPPTHDEKEILLDDLDRAFTALQAHSYIGDYLLADPSLDRRAETILKLEEDLFGFPTYPIDRTARVTAGEPIPVSDLLASGEIPAKGGSIQLTELLERRLSGLLK
;
A
#
# COMPACT_ATOMS: atom_id res chain seq x y z
N MET A 1 -12.92 -18.73 11.98
CA MET A 1 -11.63 -19.44 11.96
C MET A 1 -10.58 -18.50 11.37
N PRO A 2 -9.49 -18.18 12.09
CA PRO A 2 -8.39 -17.40 11.53
C PRO A 2 -7.67 -18.23 10.47
N VAL A 3 -7.39 -17.63 9.32
CA VAL A 3 -6.63 -18.27 8.24
C VAL A 3 -5.50 -17.33 7.85
N GLY A 4 -4.27 -17.77 8.07
CA GLY A 4 -3.06 -17.06 7.63
C GLY A 4 -2.65 -17.53 6.24
N LEU A 5 -2.21 -16.61 5.39
CA LEU A 5 -1.57 -16.91 4.12
C LEU A 5 -0.20 -16.22 4.07
N ARG A 6 0.84 -16.99 3.79
CA ARG A 6 2.20 -16.47 3.61
C ARG A 6 2.78 -16.95 2.29
N PHE A 7 3.36 -16.03 1.52
CA PHE A 7 4.10 -16.35 0.31
C PHE A 7 5.57 -16.59 0.65
N PHE A 8 6.13 -17.61 0.00
CA PHE A 8 7.55 -17.94 0.04
C PHE A 8 8.10 -17.90 -1.38
N HIS A 9 9.26 -17.30 -1.52
CA HIS A 9 9.93 -17.16 -2.80
C HIS A 9 11.05 -18.19 -2.95
N ASP A 10 11.15 -18.78 -4.14
CA ASP A 10 12.28 -19.64 -4.47
C ASP A 10 13.58 -18.83 -4.47
N ALA A 11 14.67 -19.40 -3.92
CA ALA A 11 15.97 -18.75 -3.86
C ALA A 11 16.51 -18.31 -5.23
N ALA A 12 16.10 -18.99 -6.31
CA ALA A 12 16.45 -18.61 -7.67
C ALA A 12 16.02 -17.17 -8.03
N VAL A 13 15.04 -16.59 -7.32
CA VAL A 13 14.57 -15.22 -7.61
C VAL A 13 15.64 -14.17 -7.39
N GLU A 14 16.59 -14.45 -6.49
CA GLU A 14 17.69 -13.53 -6.18
C GLU A 14 18.53 -13.21 -7.42
N SER A 15 18.71 -14.19 -8.31
CA SER A 15 19.44 -14.02 -9.57
C SER A 15 18.78 -13.00 -10.52
N THR A 16 17.48 -12.71 -10.33
CA THR A 16 16.70 -11.79 -11.16
C THR A 16 16.77 -10.33 -10.69
N PHE A 17 17.14 -10.09 -9.43
CA PHE A 17 17.02 -8.76 -8.81
C PHE A 17 17.82 -7.69 -9.54
N SER A 18 19.03 -8.01 -10.00
CA SER A 18 19.89 -7.02 -10.62
C SER A 18 19.32 -6.47 -11.94
N ASP A 19 18.77 -7.34 -12.78
CA ASP A 19 18.13 -6.96 -14.05
C ASP A 19 16.84 -6.17 -13.81
N ARG A 20 15.98 -6.66 -12.91
CA ARG A 20 14.72 -6.00 -12.53
C ARG A 20 14.94 -4.59 -11.99
N LEU A 21 15.90 -4.43 -11.07
CA LEU A 21 16.28 -3.11 -10.56
C LEU A 21 16.86 -2.21 -11.65
N SER A 22 17.57 -2.77 -12.64
CA SER A 22 18.12 -1.96 -13.74
C SER A 22 17.01 -1.39 -14.61
N LYS A 23 15.97 -2.19 -14.89
CA LYS A 23 14.78 -1.74 -15.61
C LYS A 23 14.02 -0.65 -14.84
N LEU A 24 13.88 -0.81 -13.52
CA LEU A 24 13.23 0.18 -12.67
C LEU A 24 14.02 1.50 -12.61
N GLU A 25 15.34 1.43 -12.49
CA GLU A 25 16.22 2.61 -12.52
C GLU A 25 16.11 3.34 -13.87
N ASP A 26 16.17 2.60 -14.99
CA ASP A 26 16.00 3.16 -16.34
C ASP A 26 14.63 3.81 -16.54
N ARG A 27 13.56 3.19 -16.00
CA ARG A 27 12.19 3.71 -16.08
C ARG A 27 12.02 5.11 -15.50
N ILE A 28 12.79 5.45 -14.47
CA ILE A 28 12.79 6.78 -13.85
C ILE A 28 13.92 7.68 -14.38
N GLY A 29 14.58 7.29 -15.47
CA GLY A 29 15.63 8.03 -16.14
C GLY A 29 16.99 7.99 -15.45
N TRP A 30 17.23 7.02 -14.57
CA TRP A 30 18.52 6.87 -13.88
C TRP A 30 19.44 5.91 -14.63
N LEU A 31 20.74 6.20 -14.60
CA LEU A 31 21.75 5.24 -15.03
C LEU A 31 21.73 4.01 -14.11
N PRO A 32 21.52 2.79 -14.64
CA PRO A 32 21.49 1.59 -13.83
C PRO A 32 22.81 1.31 -13.12
N LYS A 33 22.74 0.76 -11.90
CA LYS A 33 23.93 0.43 -11.08
C LYS A 33 24.01 -1.06 -10.73
N PRO A 34 24.19 -1.97 -11.70
CA PRO A 34 24.15 -3.42 -11.44
C PRO A 34 25.25 -3.95 -10.50
N LYS A 35 26.31 -3.18 -10.27
CA LYS A 35 27.41 -3.51 -9.34
C LYS A 35 27.16 -3.02 -7.90
N MET A 36 26.13 -2.20 -7.67
CA MET A 36 25.76 -1.73 -6.33
C MET A 36 24.98 -2.85 -5.61
N PRO A 37 25.14 -3.01 -4.28
CA PRO A 37 24.37 -3.97 -3.51
C PRO A 37 22.86 -3.81 -3.72
N VAL A 38 22.13 -4.93 -3.74
CA VAL A 38 20.68 -4.96 -4.02
C VAL A 38 19.90 -4.06 -3.04
N ASP A 39 20.21 -4.16 -1.75
CA ASP A 39 19.50 -3.39 -0.70
C ASP A 39 19.72 -1.88 -0.87
N ASP A 40 20.96 -1.47 -1.16
CA ASP A 40 21.29 -0.07 -1.44
C ASP A 40 20.54 0.45 -2.67
N ARG A 41 20.41 -0.38 -3.72
CA ARG A 41 19.66 -0.03 -4.93
C ARG A 41 18.17 0.10 -4.65
N ILE A 42 17.57 -0.82 -3.88
CA ILE A 42 16.16 -0.74 -3.52
C ILE A 42 15.90 0.53 -2.70
N HIS A 43 16.74 0.80 -1.70
CA HIS A 43 16.61 2.00 -0.87
C HIS A 43 16.76 3.28 -1.68
N ARG A 44 17.80 3.35 -2.53
CA ARG A 44 18.04 4.49 -3.44
C ARG A 44 16.86 4.69 -4.37
N LEU A 45 16.34 3.62 -4.99
CA LEU A 45 15.21 3.67 -5.90
C LEU A 45 13.93 4.13 -5.20
N GLY A 46 13.63 3.59 -4.02
CA GLY A 46 12.47 4.00 -3.21
C GLY A 46 12.51 5.49 -2.85
N LEU A 47 13.67 6.00 -2.42
CA LEU A 47 13.88 7.44 -2.16
C LEU A 47 13.69 8.30 -3.42
N GLY A 48 14.16 7.82 -4.57
CA GLY A 48 14.02 8.50 -5.86
C GLY A 48 12.57 8.60 -6.30
N VAL A 49 11.85 7.46 -6.28
CA VAL A 49 10.42 7.40 -6.63
C VAL A 49 9.60 8.28 -5.70
N LEU A 50 9.87 8.26 -4.40
CA LEU A 50 9.22 9.14 -3.43
C LEU A 50 9.46 10.61 -3.74
N ALA A 51 10.71 11.01 -4.01
CA ALA A 51 11.04 12.40 -4.36
C ALA A 51 10.36 12.87 -5.66
N LEU A 52 10.25 11.98 -6.66
CA LEU A 52 9.52 12.27 -7.89
C LEU A 52 8.03 12.51 -7.60
N LYS A 53 7.40 11.67 -6.77
CA LYS A 53 5.98 11.82 -6.40
C LYS A 53 5.73 13.07 -5.56
N GLU A 54 6.61 13.37 -4.60
CA GLU A 54 6.53 14.62 -3.83
C GLU A 54 6.67 15.84 -4.74
N THR A 55 7.60 15.82 -5.69
CA THR A 55 7.77 16.92 -6.65
C THR A 55 6.55 17.06 -7.58
N GLU A 56 6.02 15.95 -8.09
CA GLU A 56 4.85 15.91 -8.96
C GLU A 56 3.62 16.53 -8.29
N TYR A 57 3.35 16.20 -7.03
CA TYR A 57 2.12 16.60 -6.35
C TYR A 57 2.24 17.81 -5.42
N LEU A 58 3.43 18.04 -4.83
CA LEU A 58 3.67 19.10 -3.84
C LEU A 58 4.64 20.19 -4.37
N GLY A 59 5.25 19.97 -5.53
CA GLY A 59 6.18 20.93 -6.16
C GLY A 59 7.61 20.89 -5.62
N HIS A 60 7.89 20.08 -4.60
CA HIS A 60 9.23 19.91 -4.05
C HIS A 60 9.42 18.50 -3.48
N ALA A 61 10.67 18.02 -3.47
CA ALA A 61 11.02 16.82 -2.73
C ALA A 61 11.03 17.10 -1.22
N GLY A 62 10.61 16.12 -0.44
CA GLY A 62 10.69 16.14 1.02
C GLY A 62 12.10 15.84 1.53
N SER A 63 12.35 16.17 2.79
CA SER A 63 13.60 15.88 3.49
C SER A 63 13.33 15.13 4.79
N GLY A 64 14.28 14.29 5.23
CA GLY A 64 14.17 13.55 6.47
C GLY A 64 13.88 12.07 6.26
N ASP A 65 13.32 11.45 7.30
CA ASP A 65 13.04 10.02 7.34
C ASP A 65 11.99 9.58 6.30
N VAL A 66 12.16 8.38 5.75
CA VAL A 66 11.31 7.85 4.67
C VAL A 66 9.87 7.66 5.14
N GLN A 67 9.67 7.11 6.34
CA GLN A 67 8.33 6.87 6.87
C GLN A 67 7.61 8.19 7.14
N GLN A 68 8.32 9.18 7.67
CA GLN A 68 7.76 10.52 7.88
C GLN A 68 7.35 11.18 6.56
N ARG A 69 8.20 11.09 5.53
CA ARG A 69 7.93 11.62 4.19
C ARG A 69 6.73 10.95 3.52
N LEU A 70 6.66 9.61 3.55
CA LEU A 70 5.50 8.86 3.05
C LEU A 70 4.20 9.26 3.76
N THR A 71 4.26 9.38 5.09
CA THR A 71 3.12 9.82 5.91
C THR A 71 2.67 11.23 5.53
N SER A 72 3.63 12.16 5.38
CA SER A 72 3.35 13.55 5.00
C SER A 72 2.76 13.67 3.60
N LEU A 73 3.30 12.93 2.62
CA LEU A 73 2.76 12.87 1.27
C LEU A 73 1.33 12.33 1.27
N CYS A 74 1.08 11.22 1.96
CA CYS A 74 -0.25 10.62 2.10
C CYS A 74 -1.26 11.63 2.68
N GLU A 75 -0.94 12.25 3.81
CA GLU A 75 -1.83 13.23 4.45
C GLU A 75 -2.10 14.45 3.58
N SER A 76 -1.05 15.01 2.95
CA SER A 76 -1.17 16.18 2.08
C SER A 76 -2.10 15.91 0.90
N LEU A 77 -1.93 14.77 0.22
CA LEU A 77 -2.77 14.37 -0.90
C LEU A 77 -4.24 14.18 -0.48
N LEU A 78 -4.49 13.52 0.65
CA LEU A 78 -5.85 13.33 1.14
C LEU A 78 -6.49 14.65 1.52
N THR A 79 -5.78 15.55 2.21
CA THR A 79 -6.30 16.87 2.57
C THR A 79 -6.62 17.72 1.32
N LEU A 80 -5.79 17.67 0.29
CA LEU A 80 -6.05 18.39 -0.98
C LEU A 80 -7.36 17.92 -1.64
N VAL A 81 -7.59 16.60 -1.67
CA VAL A 81 -8.80 16.03 -2.25
C VAL A 81 -10.00 16.33 -1.34
N GLU A 82 -9.88 16.14 -0.02
CA GLU A 82 -10.96 16.44 0.95
C GLU A 82 -11.38 17.91 0.99
N ALA A 83 -10.54 18.84 0.57
CA ALA A 83 -10.95 20.23 0.42
C ALA A 83 -12.04 20.42 -0.67
N ARG A 84 -12.14 19.49 -1.64
CA ARG A 84 -13.11 19.51 -2.74
C ARG A 84 -14.35 18.65 -2.49
N TYR A 85 -14.30 17.71 -1.54
CA TYR A 85 -15.41 16.79 -1.26
C TYR A 85 -15.79 16.80 0.21
N PRO A 86 -17.09 16.62 0.56
CA PRO A 86 -17.49 16.50 1.94
C PRO A 86 -16.71 15.39 2.67
N ARG A 87 -16.07 15.76 3.78
CA ARG A 87 -15.32 14.82 4.63
C ARG A 87 -16.28 13.83 5.29
N ASP A 88 -15.85 12.57 5.36
CA ASP A 88 -16.54 11.56 6.17
C ASP A 88 -15.96 11.59 7.59
N ALA A 89 -16.75 12.01 8.57
CA ALA A 89 -16.30 12.04 9.97
C ALA A 89 -15.99 10.63 10.51
N LYS A 90 -16.49 9.57 9.87
CA LYS A 90 -16.23 8.17 10.28
C LYS A 90 -14.98 7.58 9.62
N ALA A 91 -14.45 8.20 8.56
CA ALA A 91 -13.24 7.72 7.90
C ALA A 91 -12.02 8.34 8.59
N VAL A 92 -11.35 7.55 9.43
CA VAL A 92 -10.25 8.04 10.28
C VAL A 92 -8.90 7.67 9.67
N THR A 93 -8.77 6.44 9.18
CA THR A 93 -7.52 5.93 8.61
C THR A 93 -7.36 6.32 7.13
N PRO A 94 -6.14 6.39 6.58
CA PRO A 94 -5.92 6.68 5.16
C PRO A 94 -6.70 5.74 4.23
N PRO A 95 -6.73 4.41 4.41
CA PRO A 95 -7.53 3.52 3.57
C PRO A 95 -9.04 3.82 3.61
N GLU A 96 -9.60 4.14 4.78
CA GLU A 96 -11.00 4.51 4.92
C GLU A 96 -11.31 5.82 4.20
N ARG A 97 -10.43 6.83 4.34
CA ARG A 97 -10.56 8.13 3.66
C ARG A 97 -10.53 7.95 2.15
N VAL A 98 -9.54 7.20 1.63
CA VAL A 98 -9.45 6.86 0.20
C VAL A 98 -10.71 6.17 -0.29
N ARG A 99 -11.23 5.17 0.44
CA ARG A 99 -12.46 4.48 0.06
C ARG A 99 -13.65 5.43 -0.03
N ALA A 100 -13.83 6.30 0.97
CA ALA A 100 -14.92 7.26 1.02
C ALA A 100 -14.83 8.28 -0.12
N LEU A 101 -13.63 8.82 -0.39
CA LEU A 101 -13.37 9.72 -1.51
C LEU A 101 -13.64 9.05 -2.85
N ARG A 102 -13.09 7.85 -3.09
CA ARG A 102 -13.31 7.08 -4.33
C ARG A 102 -14.79 6.84 -4.60
N TYR A 103 -15.58 6.53 -3.57
CA TYR A 103 -17.02 6.35 -3.71
C TYR A 103 -17.70 7.65 -4.19
N ARG A 104 -17.41 8.78 -3.54
CA ARG A 104 -17.99 10.09 -3.89
C ARG A 104 -17.61 10.53 -5.30
N ILE A 105 -16.31 10.45 -5.62
CA ILE A 105 -15.77 10.85 -6.92
C ILE A 105 -16.38 9.98 -8.03
N ARG A 106 -16.40 8.64 -7.86
CA ARG A 106 -17.01 7.75 -8.85
C ARG A 106 -18.50 8.00 -9.04
N ARG A 107 -19.24 8.28 -7.96
CA ARG A 107 -20.66 8.61 -8.05
C ARG A 107 -20.88 9.87 -8.90
N ARG A 108 -20.05 10.90 -8.74
CA ARG A 108 -20.12 12.12 -9.55
C ARG A 108 -19.71 11.88 -11.00
N LEU A 109 -18.61 11.15 -11.20
CA LEU A 109 -18.05 10.83 -12.51
C LEU A 109 -19.03 10.03 -13.40
N LEU A 110 -19.83 9.17 -12.78
CA LEU A 110 -20.78 8.27 -13.44
C LEU A 110 -22.24 8.75 -13.35
N ASP A 111 -22.46 10.02 -13.02
CA ASP A 111 -23.81 10.60 -12.96
C ASP A 111 -24.40 10.72 -14.37
N VAL A 112 -25.38 9.87 -14.68
CA VAL A 112 -26.02 9.81 -16.01
C VAL A 112 -27.07 10.91 -16.18
N GLU A 113 -27.72 11.32 -15.09
CA GLU A 113 -28.77 12.36 -15.13
C GLU A 113 -28.16 13.75 -15.29
N LYS A 114 -27.02 13.98 -14.64
CA LYS A 114 -26.24 15.21 -14.76
C LYS A 114 -24.77 14.88 -15.05
N PRO A 115 -24.40 14.56 -16.29
CA PRO A 115 -23.02 14.24 -16.64
C PRO A 115 -22.06 15.37 -16.22
N PRO A 116 -20.85 15.04 -15.73
CA PRO A 116 -19.83 16.07 -15.49
C PRO A 116 -19.42 16.74 -16.79
N THR A 117 -19.05 18.01 -16.70
CA THR A 117 -18.40 18.71 -17.82
C THR A 117 -17.04 18.07 -18.10
N HIS A 118 -16.42 18.42 -19.23
CA HIS A 118 -15.08 17.95 -19.56
C HIS A 118 -14.06 18.34 -18.48
N ASP A 119 -14.00 19.63 -18.13
CA ASP A 119 -13.08 20.16 -17.11
C ASP A 119 -13.32 19.52 -15.73
N GLU A 120 -14.59 19.31 -15.35
CA GLU A 120 -14.92 18.63 -14.10
C GLU A 120 -14.47 17.16 -14.12
N LYS A 121 -14.63 16.49 -15.26
CA LYS A 121 -14.17 15.11 -15.44
C LYS A 121 -12.67 15.00 -15.27
N GLU A 122 -11.89 15.94 -15.81
CA GLU A 122 -10.44 15.97 -15.61
C GLU A 122 -10.10 16.09 -14.12
N ILE A 123 -10.69 17.04 -13.40
CA ILE A 123 -10.48 17.22 -11.95
C ILE A 123 -10.84 15.95 -11.16
N LEU A 124 -11.95 15.29 -11.50
CA LEU A 124 -12.38 14.05 -10.83
C LEU A 124 -11.39 12.90 -11.05
N LEU A 125 -10.82 12.77 -12.25
CA LEU A 125 -9.81 11.75 -12.55
C LEU A 125 -8.50 12.06 -11.81
N ASP A 126 -8.08 13.31 -11.85
CA ASP A 126 -6.95 13.85 -11.10
C ASP A 126 -7.05 13.59 -9.59
N ASP A 127 -8.26 13.67 -9.04
CA ASP A 127 -8.53 13.39 -7.63
C ASP A 127 -8.53 11.90 -7.29
N LEU A 128 -8.93 11.04 -8.25
CA LEU A 128 -8.76 9.60 -8.10
C LEU A 128 -7.27 9.22 -8.07
N ASP A 129 -6.45 9.84 -8.91
CA ASP A 129 -5.01 9.60 -8.97
C ASP A 129 -4.30 10.06 -7.69
N ARG A 130 -4.69 11.22 -7.14
CA ARG A 130 -4.22 11.68 -5.81
C ARG A 130 -4.61 10.73 -4.69
N ALA A 131 -5.88 10.30 -4.65
CA ALA A 131 -6.34 9.36 -3.63
C ALA A 131 -5.65 7.98 -3.75
N PHE A 132 -5.38 7.53 -4.98
CA PHE A 132 -4.63 6.30 -5.23
C PHE A 132 -3.16 6.44 -4.80
N THR A 133 -2.51 7.55 -5.15
CA THR A 133 -1.12 7.83 -4.74
C THR A 133 -0.98 7.91 -3.22
N ALA A 134 -1.97 8.51 -2.53
CA ALA A 134 -2.00 8.52 -1.07
C ALA A 134 -2.06 7.10 -0.48
N LEU A 135 -2.88 6.22 -1.06
CA LEU A 135 -2.95 4.81 -0.66
C LEU A 135 -1.63 4.07 -0.91
N GLN A 136 -0.99 4.31 -2.07
CA GLN A 136 0.33 3.75 -2.37
C GLN A 136 1.36 4.18 -1.32
N ALA A 137 1.46 5.48 -1.02
CA ALA A 137 2.36 6.02 -0.01
C ALA A 137 2.13 5.39 1.36
N HIS A 138 0.87 5.26 1.79
CA HIS A 138 0.52 4.58 3.04
C HIS A 138 0.91 3.09 3.06
N SER A 139 0.84 2.41 1.90
CA SER A 139 1.13 0.98 1.79
C SER A 139 2.63 0.66 1.85
N TYR A 140 3.51 1.65 1.72
CA TYR A 140 4.95 1.47 1.95
C TYR A 140 5.23 1.65 3.43
N ILE A 141 5.60 0.57 4.09
CA ILE A 141 6.09 0.62 5.47
C ILE A 141 7.60 0.90 5.36
N GLY A 142 8.02 2.12 5.72
CA GLY A 142 9.34 2.69 5.43
C GLY A 142 10.53 1.83 5.88
N ASP A 143 10.45 1.23 7.06
CA ASP A 143 11.51 0.38 7.60
C ASP A 143 11.31 -1.12 7.29
N TYR A 144 10.27 -1.49 6.53
CA TYR A 144 9.90 -2.88 6.34
C TYR A 144 11.03 -3.73 5.74
N LEU A 145 11.75 -3.20 4.76
CA LEU A 145 12.91 -3.90 4.19
C LEU A 145 14.14 -3.78 5.09
N LEU A 146 14.40 -2.59 5.63
CA LEU A 146 15.64 -2.28 6.36
C LEU A 146 15.73 -2.98 7.72
N ALA A 147 14.59 -3.25 8.36
CA ALA A 147 14.54 -3.91 9.66
C ALA A 147 14.97 -5.39 9.60
N ASP A 148 14.74 -6.07 8.47
CA ASP A 148 15.06 -7.49 8.25
C ASP A 148 15.04 -7.81 6.74
N PRO A 149 16.17 -7.63 6.04
CA PRO A 149 16.24 -7.77 4.59
C PRO A 149 16.33 -9.24 4.18
N SER A 150 15.21 -9.95 4.30
CA SER A 150 15.07 -11.33 3.83
C SER A 150 14.87 -11.38 2.31
N LEU A 151 15.09 -12.57 1.73
CA LEU A 151 14.79 -12.84 0.31
C LEU A 151 13.36 -12.43 -0.05
N ASP A 152 12.40 -12.81 0.79
CA ASP A 152 10.98 -12.52 0.57
C ASP A 152 10.72 -11.02 0.55
N ARG A 153 11.22 -10.26 1.54
CA ARG A 153 10.99 -8.82 1.62
C ARG A 153 11.64 -8.06 0.46
N ARG A 154 12.84 -8.46 0.02
CA ARG A 154 13.48 -7.91 -1.19
C ARG A 154 12.61 -8.15 -2.42
N ALA A 155 12.18 -9.41 -2.61
CA ALA A 155 11.39 -9.78 -3.77
C ALA A 155 10.03 -9.08 -3.81
N GLU A 156 9.35 -8.96 -2.67
CA GLU A 156 8.09 -8.22 -2.51
C GLU A 156 8.27 -6.72 -2.75
N THR A 157 9.34 -6.13 -2.22
CA THR A 157 9.60 -4.69 -2.42
C THR A 157 9.87 -4.38 -3.89
N ILE A 158 10.68 -5.20 -4.57
CA ILE A 158 10.92 -5.05 -6.02
C ILE A 158 9.62 -5.25 -6.80
N LEU A 159 8.81 -6.26 -6.44
CA LEU A 159 7.53 -6.51 -7.10
C LEU A 159 6.58 -5.32 -6.98
N LYS A 160 6.52 -4.71 -5.79
CA LYS A 160 5.67 -3.54 -5.54
C LYS A 160 6.15 -2.31 -6.31
N LEU A 161 7.47 -2.10 -6.40
CA LEU A 161 8.05 -1.05 -7.24
C LEU A 161 7.75 -1.27 -8.74
N GLU A 162 7.77 -2.52 -9.20
CA GLU A 162 7.35 -2.86 -10.57
C GLU A 162 5.86 -2.60 -10.79
N GLU A 163 5.00 -2.94 -9.83
CA GLU A 163 3.57 -2.63 -9.90
C GLU A 163 3.34 -1.11 -10.02
N ASP A 164 4.01 -0.33 -9.19
CA ASP A 164 3.81 1.11 -9.16
C ASP A 164 4.38 1.83 -10.40
N LEU A 165 5.47 1.32 -11.00
CA LEU A 165 6.14 1.97 -12.14
C LEU A 165 5.77 1.40 -13.52
N PHE A 166 5.36 0.13 -13.58
CA PHE A 166 5.01 -0.58 -14.81
C PHE A 166 3.55 -1.02 -14.87
N GLY A 167 2.79 -0.95 -13.78
CA GLY A 167 1.40 -1.38 -13.71
C GLY A 167 1.26 -2.83 -13.27
N PHE A 168 1.21 -3.78 -14.22
CA PHE A 168 1.04 -5.20 -13.87
C PHE A 168 2.38 -5.92 -13.84
N PRO A 169 2.95 -6.22 -12.66
CA PRO A 169 4.22 -6.90 -12.61
C PRO A 169 4.04 -8.38 -12.97
N THR A 170 4.97 -8.94 -13.75
CA THR A 170 5.03 -10.38 -13.98
C THR A 170 6.03 -10.97 -13.00
N TYR A 171 5.57 -11.90 -12.17
CA TYR A 171 6.46 -12.54 -11.22
C TYR A 171 7.38 -13.53 -11.96
N PRO A 172 8.72 -13.42 -11.83
CA PRO A 172 9.63 -14.12 -12.74
C PRO A 172 9.80 -15.63 -12.46
N ILE A 173 9.40 -16.11 -11.28
CA ILE A 173 9.62 -17.49 -10.80
C ILE A 173 8.40 -18.00 -10.01
N ASP A 174 8.24 -19.30 -9.89
CA ASP A 174 7.18 -19.88 -9.05
C ASP A 174 7.26 -19.40 -7.59
N ARG A 175 6.09 -19.27 -6.97
CA ARG A 175 5.92 -18.91 -5.56
C ARG A 175 5.07 -19.95 -4.86
N THR A 176 5.41 -20.23 -3.61
CA THR A 176 4.60 -21.10 -2.78
C THR A 176 3.77 -20.28 -1.82
N ALA A 177 2.45 -20.49 -1.82
CA ALA A 177 1.55 -19.89 -0.85
C ALA A 177 1.24 -20.93 0.23
N ARG A 178 1.65 -20.68 1.48
CA ARG A 178 1.30 -21.53 2.63
C ARG A 178 0.05 -20.96 3.30
N VAL A 179 -1.01 -21.75 3.29
CA VAL A 179 -2.27 -21.44 3.97
C VAL A 179 -2.32 -22.23 5.28
N THR A 180 -2.47 -21.54 6.40
CA THR A 180 -2.57 -22.15 7.73
C THR A 180 -3.90 -21.75 8.35
N ALA A 181 -4.77 -22.72 8.60
CA ALA A 181 -5.98 -22.53 9.40
C ALA A 181 -5.64 -22.70 10.88
N GLY A 182 -5.97 -21.71 11.70
CA GLY A 182 -5.83 -21.79 13.16
C GLY A 182 -7.13 -22.19 13.85
N GLU A 183 -7.07 -22.26 15.18
CA GLU A 183 -8.23 -22.63 16.00
C GLU A 183 -9.42 -21.67 15.80
N PRO A 184 -10.66 -22.20 15.67
CA PRO A 184 -11.85 -21.38 15.61
C PRO A 184 -11.96 -20.43 16.81
N ILE A 185 -12.37 -19.19 16.54
CA ILE A 185 -12.74 -18.24 17.60
C ILE A 185 -14.21 -18.54 17.96
N PRO A 186 -14.52 -18.92 19.21
CA PRO A 186 -15.88 -19.26 19.62
C PRO A 186 -16.69 -17.99 19.89
N VAL A 187 -17.01 -17.23 18.84
CA VAL A 187 -17.67 -15.91 18.94
C VAL A 187 -18.99 -16.00 19.72
N SER A 188 -19.76 -17.08 19.54
CA SER A 188 -21.01 -17.30 20.28
C SER A 188 -20.80 -17.39 21.79
N ASP A 189 -19.76 -18.08 22.23
CA ASP A 189 -19.46 -18.25 23.67
C ASP A 189 -18.97 -16.94 24.27
N LEU A 190 -18.12 -16.20 23.54
CA LEU A 190 -17.63 -14.88 23.96
C LEU A 190 -18.76 -13.84 24.07
N LEU A 191 -19.79 -13.94 23.21
CA LEU A 191 -21.01 -13.12 23.30
C LEU A 191 -21.85 -13.52 24.51
N ALA A 192 -22.00 -14.82 24.77
CA ALA A 192 -22.80 -15.33 25.88
C ALA A 192 -22.15 -15.02 27.25
N SER A 193 -20.82 -15.06 27.34
CA SER A 193 -20.07 -14.72 28.56
C SER A 193 -19.96 -13.21 28.82
N GLY A 194 -20.25 -12.38 27.81
CA GLY A 194 -20.13 -10.93 27.89
C GLY A 194 -18.70 -10.40 27.71
N GLU A 195 -17.74 -11.25 27.36
CA GLU A 195 -16.36 -10.86 27.05
C GLU A 195 -16.27 -9.94 25.81
N ILE A 196 -17.19 -10.13 24.86
CA ILE A 196 -17.38 -9.19 23.75
C ILE A 196 -18.82 -8.68 23.72
N PRO A 197 -19.04 -7.38 23.51
CA PRO A 197 -20.39 -6.84 23.45
C PRO A 197 -21.09 -7.21 22.13
N ALA A 198 -22.38 -7.53 22.22
CA ALA A 198 -23.20 -7.86 21.04
C ALA A 198 -23.29 -6.71 20.02
N LYS A 199 -23.20 -5.46 20.48
CA LYS A 199 -23.07 -4.27 19.62
C LYS A 199 -21.70 -3.64 19.83
N GLY A 200 -20.96 -3.41 18.76
CA GLY A 200 -19.65 -2.76 18.80
C GLY A 200 -18.48 -3.67 19.15
N GLY A 201 -18.68 -4.98 19.34
CA GLY A 201 -17.62 -5.95 19.66
C GLY A 201 -16.63 -6.24 18.53
N SER A 202 -16.79 -5.58 17.37
CA SER A 202 -15.92 -5.79 16.21
C SER A 202 -14.47 -5.39 16.46
N ILE A 203 -14.22 -4.38 17.29
CA ILE A 203 -12.86 -3.93 17.63
C ILE A 203 -12.12 -5.04 18.39
N GLN A 204 -12.71 -5.53 19.47
CA GLN A 204 -12.14 -6.61 20.29
C GLN A 204 -11.96 -7.90 19.49
N LEU A 205 -12.93 -8.22 18.61
CA LEU A 205 -12.82 -9.39 17.75
C LEU A 205 -11.69 -9.23 16.71
N THR A 206 -11.49 -8.03 16.17
CA THR A 206 -10.42 -7.72 15.23
C THR A 206 -9.05 -7.83 15.91
N GLU A 207 -8.90 -7.26 17.11
CA GLU A 207 -7.66 -7.38 17.91
C GLU A 207 -7.36 -8.84 18.28
N LEU A 208 -8.39 -9.63 18.64
CA LEU A 208 -8.24 -11.06 18.87
C LEU A 208 -7.80 -11.79 17.60
N LEU A 209 -8.41 -11.48 16.46
CA LEU A 209 -8.07 -12.07 15.18
C LEU A 209 -6.62 -11.74 14.80
N GLU A 210 -6.19 -10.48 14.93
CA GLU A 210 -4.83 -10.04 14.68
C GLU A 210 -3.81 -10.81 15.52
N ARG A 211 -4.03 -10.93 16.83
CA ARG A 211 -3.15 -11.71 17.72
C ARG A 211 -3.04 -13.17 17.29
N ARG A 212 -4.16 -13.80 16.89
CA ARG A 212 -4.16 -15.19 16.42
C ARG A 212 -3.41 -15.34 15.10
N LEU A 213 -3.63 -14.43 14.14
CA LEU A 213 -2.95 -14.43 12.85
C LEU A 213 -1.44 -14.25 12.99
N SER A 214 -0.98 -13.34 13.85
CA SER A 214 0.45 -13.12 14.12
C SER A 214 1.16 -14.37 14.63
N GLY A 215 0.44 -15.28 15.29
CA GLY A 215 0.97 -16.59 15.69
C GLY A 215 1.07 -17.61 14.55
N LEU A 216 0.18 -17.52 13.55
CA LEU A 216 0.13 -18.45 12.40
C LEU A 216 1.11 -18.08 11.28
N LEU A 217 1.56 -16.82 11.23
CA LEU A 217 2.42 -16.27 10.16
C LEU A 217 3.91 -16.26 10.50
N LYS A 218 4.30 -16.88 11.62
CA LYS A 218 5.70 -17.10 12.00
C LYS A 218 6.38 -18.13 11.09
#